data_AF-A0A3Q9G432-F1
#
_entry.id   AF-A0A3Q9G432-F1
#
_cell.length_a   1.000
_cell.length_b   1.000
_cell.length_c   1.000
_cell.angle_alpha   90.00
_cell.angle_beta   90.00
_cell.angle_gamma   90.00
#
_symmetry.space_group_name_H-M   'P 1'
#
loop_
_entity.id
_entity.type
_entity.pdbx_description
1 polymer ?
#
loop_
_entity_poly.entity_id
_entity_poly.type
_entity_poly.pdbx_seq_one_letter_code
_entity_poly.pdbx_strand_id
1 'polypeptide(L)'
;MFELLPGVGVALPGDTGTLRFGSDWRTAAGVLAGLGRVRPLPEASCTHTARWGDVEVTAHAGQAGRAAATSGELPLRSVVLSRGGSASGVPGGTPVVLGDIDLFGYPAAEVLEALGDHRPPELQIRPADWRGYLTSVTLHTIPPPAPAGRRARAGAEAAEVERALAELEPLWTTERDQWQLLEAGGGHLPCHRGDPQTMLMICDEAVARRVTAAMLAAGVEVVPEQL
;
A
#
# COMPACT_ATOMS: atom_id res chain seq x y z
N MET A 1 18.81 13.83 -8.56
CA MET A 1 17.65 14.13 -7.70
C MET A 1 16.49 13.24 -8.09
N PHE A 2 15.55 13.02 -7.19
CA PHE A 2 14.22 12.49 -7.49
C PHE A 2 13.24 13.64 -7.60
N GLU A 3 12.33 13.58 -8.57
CA GLU A 3 11.28 14.58 -8.75
C GLU A 3 9.91 13.92 -8.66
N LEU A 4 9.08 14.40 -7.73
CA LEU A 4 7.70 13.96 -7.58
C LEU A 4 6.83 14.73 -8.58
N LEU A 5 6.12 13.99 -9.43
CA LEU A 5 5.27 14.54 -10.48
C LEU A 5 3.81 14.12 -10.18
N PRO A 6 3.01 14.95 -9.49
CA PRO A 6 1.62 14.63 -9.14
C PRO A 6 0.80 14.21 -10.36
N GLY A 7 -0.03 13.17 -10.21
CA GLY A 7 -0.79 12.55 -11.29
C GLY A 7 0.04 11.76 -12.33
N VAL A 8 1.38 11.89 -12.34
CA VAL A 8 2.25 11.22 -13.31
C VAL A 8 3.07 10.12 -12.68
N GLY A 9 3.77 10.38 -11.56
CA GLY A 9 4.69 9.43 -10.94
C GLY A 9 5.95 10.07 -10.36
N VAL A 10 7.09 9.39 -10.48
CA VAL A 10 8.38 9.86 -9.94
C VAL A 10 9.46 9.79 -11.01
N ALA A 11 10.10 10.92 -11.33
CA ALA A 11 11.29 10.94 -12.17
C ALA A 11 12.51 10.55 -11.33
N LEU A 12 13.31 9.64 -11.88
CA LEU A 12 14.47 9.04 -11.25
C LEU A 12 15.77 9.77 -11.66
N PRO A 13 16.80 9.82 -10.80
CA PRO A 13 18.07 10.48 -11.09
C PRO A 13 18.81 9.88 -12.29
N GLY A 14 19.70 10.69 -12.90
CA GLY A 14 20.68 10.20 -13.88
C GLY A 14 20.07 9.67 -15.17
N ASP A 15 19.00 10.29 -15.66
CA ASP A 15 18.28 9.90 -16.87
C ASP A 15 17.72 8.46 -16.85
N THR A 16 17.56 7.89 -15.64
CA THR A 16 17.05 6.52 -15.43
C THR A 16 15.59 6.36 -15.92
N GLY A 17 14.85 7.47 -16.04
CA GLY A 17 13.47 7.49 -16.53
C GLY A 17 12.46 7.87 -15.45
N THR A 18 11.20 7.50 -15.67
CA THR A 18 10.08 7.86 -14.78
C THR A 18 9.28 6.63 -14.40
N LEU A 19 9.07 6.42 -13.10
CA LEU A 19 8.08 5.48 -12.58
C LEU A 19 6.70 6.09 -12.76
N ARG A 20 5.98 5.70 -13.82
CA ARG A 20 4.69 6.29 -14.18
C ARG A 20 3.54 5.54 -13.54
N PHE A 21 2.60 6.24 -12.91
CA PHE A 21 1.36 5.61 -12.45
C PHE A 21 0.59 5.01 -13.64
N GLY A 22 -0.06 3.88 -13.41
CA GLY A 22 -0.78 3.15 -14.45
C GLY A 22 0.10 2.28 -15.35
N SER A 23 1.43 2.43 -15.34
CA SER A 23 2.30 1.50 -16.07
C SER A 23 2.23 0.11 -15.48
N ASP A 24 2.38 -0.92 -16.30
CA ASP A 24 2.51 -2.29 -15.80
C ASP A 24 3.74 -2.41 -14.87
N TRP A 25 3.63 -3.33 -13.90
CA TRP A 25 4.67 -3.52 -12.89
C TRP A 25 6.02 -3.97 -13.47
N ARG A 26 6.06 -4.65 -14.63
CA ARG A 26 7.34 -5.09 -15.24
C ARG A 26 8.10 -3.90 -15.80
N THR A 27 7.39 -3.00 -16.48
CA THR A 27 7.95 -1.72 -16.92
C THR A 27 8.47 -0.92 -15.73
N ALA A 28 7.69 -0.82 -14.64
CA ALA A 28 8.13 -0.13 -13.43
C ALA A 28 9.37 -0.77 -12.80
N ALA A 29 9.44 -2.11 -12.73
CA ALA A 29 10.61 -2.83 -12.23
C ALA A 29 11.86 -2.61 -13.11
N GLY A 30 11.69 -2.56 -14.44
CA GLY A 30 12.77 -2.26 -15.38
C GLY A 30 13.34 -0.86 -15.19
N VAL A 31 12.47 0.14 -15.00
CA VAL A 31 12.89 1.52 -14.69
C VAL A 31 13.59 1.59 -13.33
N LEU A 32 13.06 0.93 -12.29
CA LEU A 32 13.72 0.85 -10.97
C LEU A 32 15.12 0.19 -11.05
N ALA A 33 15.31 -0.79 -11.93
CA ALA A 33 16.59 -1.47 -12.09
C ALA A 33 17.71 -0.55 -12.60
N GLY A 34 17.38 0.55 -13.27
CA GLY A 34 18.38 1.54 -13.66
C GLY A 34 18.97 2.33 -12.48
N LEU A 35 18.32 2.33 -11.30
CA LEU A 35 18.89 2.90 -10.08
C LEU A 35 19.95 1.99 -9.44
N GLY A 36 19.93 0.70 -9.77
CA GLY A 36 20.81 -0.30 -9.18
C GLY A 36 20.07 -1.60 -8.87
N ARG A 37 20.63 -2.39 -7.94
CA ARG A 37 20.11 -3.71 -7.62
C ARG A 37 18.71 -3.63 -6.99
N VAL A 38 17.71 -4.10 -7.73
CA VAL A 38 16.33 -4.25 -7.25
C VAL A 38 16.23 -5.46 -6.33
N ARG A 39 15.57 -5.28 -5.19
CA ARG A 39 15.21 -6.36 -4.27
C ARG A 39 13.70 -6.58 -4.34
N PRO A 40 13.23 -7.77 -4.73
CA PRO A 40 11.83 -8.13 -4.53
C PRO A 40 11.58 -8.30 -3.02
N LEU A 41 10.44 -7.80 -2.52
CA LEU A 41 10.03 -8.14 -1.15
C LEU A 41 9.40 -9.55 -1.14
N PRO A 42 9.88 -10.48 -0.28
CA PRO A 42 9.42 -11.87 -0.28
C PRO A 42 7.91 -12.03 -0.04
N GLU A 43 7.29 -11.11 0.69
CA GLU A 43 5.90 -11.20 1.15
C GLU A 43 4.90 -10.47 0.22
N ALA A 44 5.38 -9.73 -0.78
CA ALA A 44 4.53 -8.98 -1.70
C ALA A 44 5.12 -9.02 -3.11
N SER A 45 4.66 -9.96 -3.94
CA SER A 45 5.06 -10.16 -5.35
C SER A 45 4.87 -8.93 -6.24
N CYS A 46 4.27 -7.87 -5.70
CA CYS A 46 3.89 -6.62 -6.35
C CYS A 46 4.70 -5.41 -5.85
N THR A 47 5.72 -5.64 -5.01
CA THR A 47 6.55 -4.60 -4.40
C THR A 47 8.01 -4.78 -4.78
N HIS A 48 8.60 -3.73 -5.36
CA HIS A 48 10.00 -3.70 -5.76
C HIS A 48 10.70 -2.51 -5.13
N THR A 49 11.89 -2.75 -4.57
CA THR A 49 12.68 -1.72 -3.92
C THR A 49 14.04 -1.58 -4.57
N ALA A 50 14.47 -0.35 -4.80
CA ALA A 50 15.82 0.00 -5.23
C ALA A 50 16.35 1.17 -4.37
N ARG A 51 17.67 1.36 -4.36
CA ARG A 51 18.32 2.41 -3.57
C ARG A 51 19.24 3.23 -4.44
N TRP A 52 19.20 4.55 -4.27
CA TRP A 52 20.12 5.51 -4.88
C TRP A 52 20.65 6.45 -3.80
N GLY A 53 21.95 6.35 -3.52
CA GLY A 53 22.57 7.10 -2.43
C GLY A 53 21.93 6.78 -1.07
N ASP A 54 21.34 7.77 -0.44
CA ASP A 54 20.65 7.71 0.85
C ASP A 54 19.13 7.52 0.74
N VAL A 55 18.58 7.52 -0.49
CA VAL A 55 17.14 7.36 -0.75
C VAL A 55 16.84 5.94 -1.22
N GLU A 56 15.89 5.32 -0.56
CA GLU A 56 15.26 4.06 -0.98
C GLU A 56 13.93 4.38 -1.67
N VAL A 57 13.69 3.71 -2.80
CA VAL A 57 12.48 3.86 -3.61
C VAL A 57 11.78 2.53 -3.66
N THR A 58 10.53 2.51 -3.21
CA THR A 58 9.67 1.33 -3.26
C THR A 58 8.47 1.60 -4.15
N ALA A 59 8.32 0.78 -5.19
CA ALA A 59 7.19 0.83 -6.11
C ALA A 59 6.16 -0.23 -5.72
N HIS A 60 4.91 0.18 -5.57
CA HIS A 60 3.80 -0.72 -5.25
C HIS A 60 2.80 -0.77 -6.42
N ALA A 61 2.64 -1.96 -6.99
CA ALA A 61 1.53 -2.22 -7.88
C ALA A 61 0.24 -2.39 -7.08
N GLY A 62 -0.89 -1.93 -7.62
CA GLY A 62 -2.19 -2.14 -6.99
C GLY A 62 -2.58 -3.61 -7.00
N GLN A 63 -3.37 -4.06 -6.03
CA GLN A 63 -4.07 -5.34 -6.17
C GLN A 63 -5.02 -5.25 -7.36
N ALA A 64 -5.00 -6.26 -8.23
CA ALA A 64 -6.01 -6.36 -9.29
C ALA A 64 -7.36 -6.62 -8.62
N GLY A 65 -8.24 -5.64 -8.62
CA GLY A 65 -9.66 -5.93 -8.58
C GLY A 65 -9.98 -6.81 -9.79
N ARG A 66 -10.65 -7.95 -9.57
CA ARG A 66 -10.80 -9.05 -10.53
C ARG A 66 -11.39 -8.67 -11.90
N ALA A 67 -11.99 -7.48 -12.05
CA ALA A 67 -12.43 -6.94 -13.34
C ALA A 67 -11.28 -6.59 -14.31
N ALA A 68 -10.05 -6.39 -13.82
CA ALA A 68 -8.84 -6.19 -14.63
C ALA A 68 -8.01 -7.48 -14.82
N ALA A 69 -8.49 -8.61 -14.29
CA ALA A 69 -7.73 -9.86 -14.21
C ALA A 69 -7.51 -10.56 -15.56
N THR A 70 -8.07 -10.05 -16.66
CA THR A 70 -7.80 -10.59 -18.00
C THR A 70 -6.43 -10.24 -18.54
N SER A 71 -5.70 -9.26 -17.96
CA SER A 71 -4.38 -8.85 -18.48
C SER A 71 -3.17 -9.26 -17.63
N GLY A 72 -3.35 -9.78 -16.41
CA GLY A 72 -2.24 -10.18 -15.53
C GLY A 72 -1.23 -9.07 -15.17
N GLU A 73 -1.54 -7.81 -15.50
CA GLU A 73 -0.67 -6.66 -15.31
C GLU A 73 -1.25 -5.75 -14.23
N LEU A 74 -0.60 -5.77 -13.07
CA LEU A 74 -0.91 -4.89 -11.96
C LEU A 74 -0.29 -3.52 -12.23
N PRO A 75 -1.10 -2.46 -12.38
CA PRO A 75 -0.55 -1.13 -12.64
C PRO A 75 0.11 -0.56 -11.38
N LEU A 76 1.17 0.21 -11.57
CA LEU A 76 1.79 0.99 -10.51
C LEU A 76 0.77 1.97 -9.91
N ARG A 77 0.57 1.89 -8.58
CA ARG A 77 -0.40 2.73 -7.85
C ARG A 77 0.25 3.71 -6.90
N SER A 78 1.38 3.34 -6.31
CA SER A 78 2.08 4.24 -5.41
C SER A 78 3.59 4.03 -5.47
N VAL A 79 4.31 5.11 -5.17
CA VAL A 79 5.76 5.11 -5.00
C VAL A 79 6.06 5.70 -3.64
N VAL A 80 6.81 4.97 -2.83
CA VAL A 80 7.32 5.43 -1.54
C VAL A 80 8.79 5.80 -1.73
N LEU A 81 9.17 7.01 -1.34
CA LEU A 81 10.56 7.39 -1.16
C LEU A 81 10.82 7.49 0.33
N SER A 82 11.84 6.78 0.81
CA SER A 82 12.26 6.80 2.20
C SER A 82 13.75 7.10 2.29
N ARG A 83 14.17 7.70 3.39
CA ARG A 83 15.59 7.81 3.74
C ARG A 83 15.87 6.95 4.97
N GLY A 84 16.78 5.99 4.82
CA GLY A 84 17.20 5.10 5.90
C GLY A 84 18.26 5.78 6.77
N GLY A 85 17.94 6.02 8.04
CA GLY A 85 18.84 6.65 9.03
C GLY A 85 18.05 7.47 10.05
N SER A 86 18.65 7.77 11.20
CA SER A 86 18.05 8.71 12.17
C SER A 86 17.76 10.02 11.44
N ALA A 87 16.49 10.44 11.40
CA ALA A 87 16.06 11.65 10.73
C ALA A 87 16.96 12.81 11.19
N SER A 88 17.87 13.21 10.30
CA SER A 88 18.94 14.16 10.59
C SER A 88 18.53 15.49 10.00
N GLY A 89 18.72 16.58 10.75
CA GLY A 89 18.51 17.94 10.26
C GLY A 89 19.58 18.41 9.27
N VAL A 90 20.19 17.47 8.54
CA VAL A 90 21.17 17.75 7.49
C VAL A 90 20.51 17.34 6.17
N PRO A 91 20.51 18.23 5.15
CA PRO A 91 20.12 17.86 3.80
C PRO A 91 20.88 16.60 3.37
N GLY A 92 20.13 15.56 2.99
CA GLY A 92 20.71 14.32 2.50
C GLY A 92 21.39 14.50 1.15
N GLY A 93 22.24 13.54 0.79
CA GLY A 93 23.06 13.65 -0.42
C GLY A 93 22.27 13.63 -1.73
N THR A 94 21.04 13.09 -1.70
CA THR A 94 20.18 12.97 -2.89
C THR A 94 18.86 13.71 -2.72
N PRO A 95 18.68 14.91 -3.31
CA PRO A 95 17.44 15.68 -3.19
C PRO A 95 16.21 14.90 -3.68
N VAL A 96 15.10 15.03 -2.95
CA VAL A 96 13.79 14.50 -3.31
C VAL A 96 12.83 15.66 -3.37
N VAL A 97 12.58 16.16 -4.58
CA VAL A 97 11.91 17.44 -4.78
C VAL A 97 10.48 17.28 -5.26
N LEU A 98 9.62 18.17 -4.80
CA LEU A 98 8.32 18.43 -5.40
C LEU A 98 8.29 19.90 -5.83
N GLY A 99 8.34 20.14 -7.14
CA GLY A 99 8.64 21.48 -7.66
C GLY A 99 10.05 21.90 -7.26
N ASP A 100 10.16 23.02 -6.55
CA ASP A 100 11.41 23.59 -6.05
C ASP A 100 11.71 23.25 -4.58
N ILE A 101 10.86 22.44 -3.93
CA ILE A 101 10.97 22.12 -2.51
C ILE A 101 11.60 20.74 -2.32
N ASP A 102 12.76 20.66 -1.66
CA ASP A 102 13.32 19.39 -1.18
C ASP A 102 12.57 18.91 0.08
N LEU A 103 12.03 17.70 0.01
CA LEU A 103 11.15 17.14 1.04
C LEU A 103 11.91 16.54 2.22
N PHE A 104 13.23 16.38 2.13
CA PHE A 104 14.01 15.76 3.20
C PHE A 104 15.17 16.65 3.68
N GLY A 105 15.50 16.54 4.97
CA GLY A 105 16.55 17.35 5.61
C GLY A 105 16.02 18.59 6.34
N TYR A 106 14.70 18.79 6.33
CA TYR A 106 13.99 19.87 7.00
C TYR A 106 12.90 19.30 7.93
N PRO A 107 12.51 20.02 8.99
CA PRO A 107 11.35 19.66 9.80
C PRO A 107 10.09 19.55 8.93
N ALA A 108 9.29 18.52 9.20
CA ALA A 108 8.04 18.24 8.51
C ALA A 108 7.09 19.45 8.51
N ALA A 109 7.05 20.22 9.61
CA ALA A 109 6.24 21.42 9.71
C ALA A 109 6.66 22.48 8.68
N GLU A 110 7.97 22.72 8.51
CA GLU A 110 8.50 23.68 7.54
C GLU A 110 8.24 23.23 6.11
N VAL A 111 8.43 21.94 5.81
CA VAL A 111 8.11 21.38 4.48
C VAL A 111 6.62 21.51 4.18
N LEU A 112 5.75 21.22 5.15
CA LEU A 112 4.30 21.35 4.98
C LEU A 112 3.87 22.80 4.81
N GLU A 113 4.49 23.73 5.53
CA GLU A 113 4.27 25.17 5.38
C GLU A 113 4.71 25.65 3.99
N ALA A 114 5.89 25.25 3.53
CA ALA A 114 6.42 25.60 2.22
C ALA A 114 5.54 25.06 1.07
N LEU A 115 4.99 23.87 1.22
CA LEU A 115 4.05 23.29 0.24
C LEU A 115 2.72 24.06 0.19
N GLY A 116 2.26 24.58 1.33
CA GLY A 116 1.03 25.37 1.46
C GLY A 116 -0.16 24.74 0.73
N ASP A 117 -0.92 25.58 0.03
CA ASP A 117 -2.08 25.18 -0.78
C ASP A 117 -1.69 24.45 -2.07
N HIS A 118 -0.40 24.45 -2.44
CA HIS A 118 0.11 23.74 -3.61
C HIS A 118 0.39 22.27 -3.34
N ARG A 119 0.17 21.80 -2.10
CA ARG A 119 0.32 20.39 -1.77
C ARG A 119 -0.64 19.53 -2.60
N PRO A 120 -0.14 18.60 -3.43
CA PRO A 120 -0.98 17.70 -4.19
C PRO A 120 -1.68 16.70 -3.26
N PRO A 121 -2.98 16.40 -3.47
CA PRO A 121 -3.73 15.43 -2.65
C PRO A 121 -3.15 14.01 -2.71
N GLU A 122 -2.40 13.69 -3.76
CA GLU A 122 -1.66 12.44 -3.97
C GLU A 122 -0.53 12.22 -2.99
N LEU A 123 0.02 13.30 -2.42
CA LEU A 123 1.19 13.26 -1.58
C LEU A 123 0.80 13.03 -0.12
N GLN A 124 1.16 11.85 0.37
CA GLN A 124 1.15 11.52 1.79
C GLN A 124 2.54 11.72 2.36
N ILE A 125 2.61 12.50 3.43
CA ILE A 125 3.83 12.81 4.14
C ILE A 125 3.74 12.16 5.51
N ARG A 126 4.72 11.34 5.88
CA ARG A 126 4.81 10.74 7.22
C ARG A 126 6.06 11.25 7.93
N PRO A 127 5.90 12.12 8.96
CA PRO A 127 7.03 12.45 9.83
C PRO A 127 7.47 11.21 10.59
N ALA A 128 8.78 11.08 10.81
CA ALA A 128 9.29 10.21 11.84
C ALA A 128 9.04 10.83 13.22
N ASP A 129 8.82 9.92 14.16
CA ASP A 129 8.70 10.07 15.60
C ASP A 129 9.50 11.24 16.19
N TRP A 130 8.95 11.86 17.24
CA TRP A 130 9.46 12.89 18.20
C TRP A 130 10.30 14.08 17.72
N ARG A 131 11.19 13.93 16.73
CA ARG A 131 12.03 15.00 16.17
C ARG A 131 11.35 15.78 15.04
N GLY A 132 10.28 15.23 14.47
CA GLY A 132 9.42 15.92 13.52
C GLY A 132 10.03 16.11 12.12
N TYR A 133 10.99 15.30 11.71
CA TYR A 133 11.55 15.31 10.35
C TYR A 133 10.89 14.24 9.48
N LEU A 134 10.86 14.44 8.16
CA LEU A 134 10.35 13.44 7.23
C LEU A 134 11.34 12.29 7.06
N THR A 135 10.85 11.06 7.13
CA THR A 135 11.61 9.84 6.79
C THR A 135 11.03 9.10 5.62
N SER A 136 9.75 9.36 5.31
CA SER A 136 9.11 8.82 4.12
C SER A 136 8.07 9.78 3.55
N VAL A 137 8.00 9.77 2.23
CA VAL A 137 6.92 10.40 1.45
C VAL A 137 6.37 9.35 0.50
N THR A 138 5.05 9.34 0.35
CA THR A 138 4.37 8.44 -0.56
C THR A 138 3.57 9.26 -1.54
N LEU A 139 3.80 9.02 -2.83
CA LEU A 139 2.98 9.57 -3.90
C LEU A 139 2.06 8.47 -4.42
N HIS A 140 0.76 8.72 -4.38
CA HIS A 140 -0.27 7.79 -4.87
C HIS A 140 -0.86 8.29 -6.19
N THR A 141 -1.42 7.40 -7.00
CA THR A 141 -2.44 7.82 -7.96
C THR A 141 -3.65 8.33 -7.20
N ILE A 142 -4.24 9.45 -7.62
CA ILE A 142 -5.56 9.86 -7.09
C ILE A 142 -6.51 8.68 -7.32
N PRO A 143 -7.14 8.12 -6.28
CA PRO A 143 -8.29 7.25 -6.49
C PRO A 143 -9.34 8.06 -7.25
N PRO A 144 -10.05 7.50 -8.23
CA PRO A 144 -11.13 8.23 -8.91
C PRO A 144 -12.04 8.90 -7.87
N PRO A 145 -12.51 10.14 -8.12
CA PRO A 145 -13.17 10.94 -7.11
C PRO A 145 -14.30 10.14 -6.45
N ALA A 146 -14.31 10.12 -5.11
CA ALA A 146 -15.36 9.47 -4.35
C ALA A 146 -16.71 10.00 -4.84
N PRO A 147 -17.72 9.13 -5.01
CA PRO A 147 -18.99 9.57 -5.55
C PRO A 147 -19.63 10.59 -4.61
N ALA A 148 -19.99 11.75 -5.17
CA ALA A 148 -20.48 12.88 -4.39
C ALA A 148 -21.85 12.56 -3.76
N GLY A 149 -21.95 12.73 -2.43
CA GLY A 149 -23.20 12.61 -1.66
C GLY A 149 -23.23 11.38 -0.72
N ARG A 150 -23.83 11.55 0.47
CA ARG A 150 -23.88 10.53 1.54
C ARG A 150 -24.43 9.19 1.06
N ARG A 151 -25.43 9.21 0.18
CA ARG A 151 -26.05 8.01 -0.41
C ARG A 151 -25.13 7.29 -1.39
N ALA A 152 -24.36 8.06 -2.16
CA ALA A 152 -23.41 7.51 -3.12
C ALA A 152 -22.17 6.97 -2.41
N ARG A 153 -21.74 7.62 -1.32
CA ARG A 153 -20.70 7.11 -0.41
C ARG A 153 -21.09 5.79 0.24
N ALA A 154 -22.29 5.70 0.82
CA ALA A 154 -22.79 4.45 1.39
C ALA A 154 -22.94 3.35 0.33
N GLY A 155 -23.33 3.70 -0.90
CA GLY A 155 -23.37 2.76 -2.02
C GLY A 155 -21.99 2.25 -2.44
N ALA A 156 -20.97 3.12 -2.44
CA ALA A 156 -19.60 2.74 -2.75
C ALA A 156 -18.97 1.88 -1.65
N GLU A 157 -19.18 2.24 -0.39
CA GLU A 157 -18.74 1.48 0.78
C GLU A 157 -19.41 0.09 0.83
N ALA A 158 -20.73 0.02 0.59
CA ALA A 158 -21.42 -1.25 0.47
C ALA A 158 -20.89 -2.10 -0.69
N ALA A 159 -20.62 -1.48 -1.85
CA ALA A 159 -20.05 -2.19 -2.99
C ALA A 159 -18.61 -2.68 -2.74
N GLU A 160 -17.84 -1.96 -1.92
CA GLU A 160 -16.50 -2.37 -1.48
C GLU A 160 -16.57 -3.55 -0.51
N VAL A 161 -17.50 -3.50 0.46
CA VAL A 161 -17.76 -4.62 1.38
C VAL A 161 -18.23 -5.87 0.63
N GLU A 162 -19.19 -5.73 -0.30
CA GLU A 162 -19.64 -6.86 -1.13
C GLU A 162 -18.50 -7.43 -1.99
N ARG A 163 -17.62 -6.57 -2.50
CA ARG A 163 -16.46 -7.01 -3.28
C ARG A 163 -15.46 -7.77 -2.42
N ALA A 164 -15.13 -7.25 -1.24
CA ALA A 164 -14.24 -7.92 -0.29
C ALA A 164 -14.81 -9.28 0.14
N LEU A 165 -16.13 -9.39 0.30
CA LEU A 165 -16.78 -10.67 0.60
C LEU A 165 -16.69 -11.66 -0.56
N ALA A 166 -16.89 -11.21 -1.80
CA ALA A 166 -16.74 -12.07 -2.97
C ALA A 166 -15.28 -12.57 -3.15
N GLU A 167 -14.29 -11.78 -2.74
CA GLU A 167 -12.88 -12.19 -2.76
C GLU A 167 -12.56 -13.26 -1.71
N LEU A 168 -13.22 -13.18 -0.56
CA LEU A 168 -13.02 -14.10 0.56
C LEU A 168 -13.99 -15.29 0.53
N GLU A 169 -14.94 -15.32 -0.40
CA GLU A 169 -15.90 -16.42 -0.58
C GLU A 169 -15.29 -17.83 -0.63
N PRO A 170 -14.12 -18.05 -1.26
CA PRO A 170 -13.47 -19.36 -1.25
C PRO A 170 -13.28 -19.95 0.15
N LEU A 171 -13.02 -19.10 1.16
CA LEU A 171 -12.74 -19.51 2.55
C LEU A 171 -13.87 -20.36 3.17
N TRP A 172 -15.11 -20.17 2.72
CA TRP A 172 -16.28 -20.91 3.22
C TRP A 172 -17.00 -21.72 2.14
N THR A 173 -16.47 -21.75 0.92
CA THR A 173 -17.06 -22.50 -0.20
C THR A 173 -16.09 -23.57 -0.70
N THR A 174 -15.12 -23.19 -1.52
CA THR A 174 -14.22 -24.12 -2.22
C THR A 174 -13.00 -24.53 -1.40
N GLU A 175 -12.53 -23.66 -0.50
CA GLU A 175 -11.36 -23.88 0.34
C GLU A 175 -11.75 -24.21 1.79
N ARG A 176 -13.05 -24.38 2.07
CA ARG A 176 -13.60 -24.53 3.42
C ARG A 176 -12.80 -25.49 4.32
N ASP A 177 -12.39 -26.63 3.78
CA ASP A 177 -11.71 -27.68 4.55
C ASP A 177 -10.22 -27.35 4.84
N GLN A 178 -9.68 -26.29 4.25
CA GLN A 178 -8.33 -25.75 4.50
C GLN A 178 -8.33 -24.66 5.58
N TRP A 179 -9.51 -24.16 5.96
CA TRP A 179 -9.66 -23.06 6.91
C TRP A 179 -10.38 -23.53 8.17
N GLN A 180 -10.11 -22.83 9.26
CA GLN A 180 -10.81 -22.97 10.54
C GLN A 180 -10.93 -21.59 11.19
N LEU A 181 -11.79 -21.48 12.20
CA LEU A 181 -12.01 -20.27 12.96
C LEU A 181 -11.40 -20.45 14.36
N LEU A 182 -10.40 -19.65 14.70
CA LEU A 182 -9.82 -19.60 16.03
C LEU A 182 -10.67 -18.70 16.94
N GLU A 183 -11.13 -19.22 18.08
CA GLU A 183 -11.79 -18.40 19.12
C GLU A 183 -10.73 -17.61 19.90
N ALA A 184 -10.66 -16.30 19.68
CA ALA A 184 -9.70 -15.43 20.37
C ALA A 184 -10.38 -14.13 20.84
N GLY A 185 -10.15 -13.74 22.10
CA GLY A 185 -10.56 -12.43 22.61
C GLY A 185 -12.06 -12.10 22.49
N GLY A 186 -12.96 -13.09 22.46
CA GLY A 186 -14.40 -12.90 22.29
C GLY A 186 -14.89 -12.80 20.84
N GLY A 187 -14.03 -13.14 19.87
CA GLY A 187 -14.37 -13.22 18.45
C GLY A 187 -13.80 -14.49 17.79
N HIS A 188 -13.95 -14.55 16.47
CA HIS A 188 -13.41 -15.64 15.65
C HIS A 188 -12.46 -15.08 14.60
N LEU A 189 -11.29 -15.69 14.44
CA LEU A 189 -10.29 -15.32 13.46
C LEU A 189 -10.09 -16.46 12.45
N PRO A 190 -10.22 -16.22 11.14
CA PRO A 190 -9.88 -17.22 10.14
C PRO A 190 -8.39 -17.56 10.18
N CYS A 191 -8.07 -18.84 10.31
CA CYS A 191 -6.69 -19.34 10.24
C CYS A 191 -6.62 -20.62 9.40
N HIS A 192 -5.44 -20.91 8.88
CA HIS A 192 -5.23 -22.08 8.05
C HIS A 192 -5.17 -23.35 8.92
N ARG A 193 -5.84 -24.41 8.46
CA ARG A 193 -5.81 -25.72 9.12
C ARG A 193 -4.40 -26.30 9.05
N GLY A 194 -3.85 -26.69 10.21
CA GLY A 194 -2.50 -27.24 10.31
C GLY A 194 -1.38 -26.20 10.45
N ASP A 195 -1.68 -24.91 10.34
CA ASP A 195 -0.76 -23.83 10.68
C ASP A 195 -1.50 -22.66 11.35
N PRO A 196 -1.78 -22.76 12.67
CA PRO A 196 -2.51 -21.75 13.41
C PRO A 196 -1.75 -20.42 13.56
N GLN A 197 -0.45 -20.36 13.21
CA GLN A 197 0.29 -19.10 13.18
C GLN A 197 -0.02 -18.29 11.90
N THR A 198 -0.51 -18.94 10.85
CA THR A 198 -1.00 -18.27 9.64
C THR A 198 -2.44 -17.82 9.86
N MET A 199 -2.59 -16.61 10.41
CA MET A 199 -3.87 -15.93 10.59
C MET A 199 -4.15 -14.98 9.43
N LEU A 200 -5.38 -15.00 8.93
CA LEU A 200 -5.83 -14.00 7.97
C LEU A 200 -6.34 -12.75 8.72
N MET A 201 -5.59 -11.66 8.62
CA MET A 201 -5.99 -10.38 9.19
C MET A 201 -6.86 -9.59 8.19
N ILE A 202 -8.13 -9.43 8.52
CA ILE A 202 -9.06 -8.58 7.78
C ILE A 202 -9.19 -7.25 8.53
N CYS A 203 -8.63 -6.17 7.97
CA CYS A 203 -8.54 -4.87 8.63
C CYS A 203 -9.87 -4.10 8.71
N ASP A 204 -10.87 -4.46 7.88
CA ASP A 204 -12.19 -3.87 7.90
C ASP A 204 -13.14 -4.71 8.78
N GLU A 205 -13.65 -4.10 9.87
CA GLU A 205 -14.50 -4.78 10.85
C GLU A 205 -15.85 -5.25 10.26
N ALA A 206 -16.41 -4.51 9.30
CA ALA A 206 -17.67 -4.89 8.66
C ALA A 206 -17.49 -6.11 7.75
N VAL A 207 -16.38 -6.15 7.00
CA VAL A 207 -16.00 -7.31 6.19
C VAL A 207 -15.68 -8.51 7.08
N ALA A 208 -14.84 -8.32 8.11
CA ALA A 208 -14.44 -9.38 9.03
C ALA A 208 -15.65 -10.09 9.65
N ARG A 209 -16.63 -9.32 10.17
CA ARG A 209 -17.87 -9.89 10.73
C ARG A 209 -18.66 -10.71 9.72
N ARG A 210 -18.78 -10.24 8.48
CA ARG A 210 -19.56 -10.93 7.44
C ARG A 210 -18.86 -12.19 6.93
N VAL A 211 -17.53 -12.16 6.81
CA VAL A 211 -16.72 -13.35 6.49
C VAL A 211 -16.87 -14.40 7.58
N THR A 212 -16.69 -14.01 8.85
CA THR A 212 -16.87 -14.92 9.98
C THR A 212 -18.28 -15.52 10.01
N ALA A 213 -19.32 -14.72 9.80
CA ALA A 213 -20.69 -15.21 9.75
C ALA A 213 -20.92 -16.20 8.60
N ALA A 214 -20.34 -15.95 7.42
CA ALA A 214 -20.44 -16.84 6.27
C ALA A 214 -19.69 -18.16 6.49
N MET A 215 -18.49 -18.10 7.08
CA MET A 215 -17.72 -19.28 7.48
C MET A 215 -18.47 -20.15 8.49
N LEU A 216 -19.04 -19.53 9.53
CA LEU A 216 -19.89 -20.24 10.50
C LEU A 216 -21.12 -20.87 9.84
N ALA A 217 -21.81 -20.13 8.97
CA ALA A 217 -22.98 -20.63 8.26
C ALA A 217 -22.66 -21.80 7.30
N ALA A 218 -21.45 -21.83 6.73
CA ALA A 218 -20.96 -22.91 5.88
C ALA A 218 -20.44 -24.13 6.67
N GLY A 219 -20.42 -24.05 8.01
CA GLY A 219 -19.94 -25.10 8.89
C GLY A 219 -18.41 -25.20 8.94
N VAL A 220 -17.69 -24.09 8.75
CA VAL A 220 -16.24 -24.06 9.03
C VAL A 220 -16.00 -24.36 10.51
N GLU A 221 -15.04 -25.22 10.78
CA GLU A 221 -14.70 -25.68 12.12
C GLU A 221 -14.22 -24.52 13.00
N VAL A 222 -14.70 -24.50 14.25
CA VAL A 222 -14.27 -23.54 15.28
C VAL A 222 -13.36 -24.27 16.25
N VAL A 223 -12.17 -23.70 16.50
CA VAL A 223 -11.16 -24.25 17.40
C VAL A 223 -10.86 -23.28 18.54
N PRO A 224 -10.70 -23.75 19.78
CA PRO A 224 -10.33 -22.89 20.89
C PRO A 224 -8.88 -22.41 20.75
N GLU A 225 -8.59 -21.19 21.20
CA GLU A 225 -7.22 -20.71 21.37
C GLU A 225 -6.47 -21.62 22.37
N GLN A 226 -5.45 -22.33 21.87
CA GLN A 226 -4.58 -23.14 22.70
C GLN A 226 -3.60 -22.21 23.42
N LEU A 227 -3.87 -21.96 24.69
CA LEU A 227 -2.99 -21.26 25.63
C LEU A 227 -1.70 -22.05 25.92
#